data_AF-F3UZH8-F1
#
_entry.id   AF-F3UZH8-F1
#
_cell.length_a   1.000
_cell.length_b   1.000
_cell.length_c   1.000
_cell.angle_alpha   90.00
_cell.angle_beta   90.00
_cell.angle_gamma   90.00
#
_symmetry.space_group_name_H-M   'P 1'
#
loop_
_entity.id
_entity.type
_entity.pdbx_description
1 polymer ?
#
loop_
_entity_poly.entity_id
_entity_poly.type
_entity_poly.pdbx_seq_one_letter_code
_entity_poly.pdbx_strand_id
1 'polypeptide(L)'
;MVEVDSAGWAEPWDKLSGRILEGFEAIAREVESSGGGNALVVSHSMTIGTLAYLVDENITKNPNVENGSVTVLEYEDGRFSIQALGDVSYRQVGAAILDRENQE
;
A
#
# COMPACT_ATOMS: atom_id res chain seq x y z
N MET A 1 -17.54 16.19 8.01
CA MET A 1 -18.08 15.02 8.75
C MET A 1 -17.13 14.73 9.91
N VAL A 2 -17.50 15.17 11.11
CA VAL A 2 -16.79 14.97 12.39
C VAL A 2 -17.85 14.74 13.47
N GLU A 3 -18.89 13.97 13.16
CA GLU A 3 -20.11 13.92 14.01
C GLU A 3 -20.33 12.55 14.68
N VAL A 4 -19.42 11.58 14.48
CA VAL A 4 -19.60 10.20 14.95
C VAL A 4 -18.63 9.78 16.06
N ASP A 5 -17.48 10.45 16.19
CA ASP A 5 -16.52 10.18 17.27
C ASP A 5 -16.71 11.16 18.42
N SER A 6 -17.57 10.79 19.35
CA SER A 6 -17.87 11.54 20.56
C SER A 6 -16.75 11.49 21.61
N ALA A 7 -15.75 10.61 21.46
CA ALA A 7 -14.61 10.47 22.39
C ALA A 7 -13.33 11.18 21.90
N GLY A 8 -13.25 11.49 20.60
CA GLY A 8 -12.10 12.14 19.98
C GLY A 8 -10.86 11.25 19.88
N TRP A 9 -11.06 9.93 19.87
CA TRP A 9 -9.98 8.93 19.82
C TRP A 9 -9.59 8.56 18.39
N ALA A 10 -10.47 8.78 17.42
CA ALA A 10 -10.18 8.55 16.02
C ALA A 10 -9.18 9.59 15.52
N GLU A 11 -8.16 9.12 14.81
CA GLU A 11 -7.20 9.99 14.18
C GLU A 11 -7.87 10.83 13.08
N PRO A 12 -7.72 12.17 13.09
CA PRO A 12 -8.27 13.01 12.04
C PRO A 12 -7.56 12.75 10.70
N TRP A 13 -8.29 12.96 9.60
CA TRP A 13 -7.82 12.69 8.25
C TRP A 13 -6.44 13.30 7.94
N ASP A 14 -6.21 14.55 8.32
CA ASP A 14 -4.96 15.25 8.01
C ASP A 14 -3.75 14.60 8.71
N LYS A 15 -3.94 14.09 9.94
CA LYS A 15 -2.88 13.35 10.66
C LYS A 15 -2.66 11.97 10.04
N LEU A 16 -3.74 11.25 9.74
CA LEU A 16 -3.70 9.91 9.16
C LEU A 16 -3.02 9.93 7.77
N SER A 17 -3.47 10.81 6.88
CA SER A 17 -2.93 10.94 5.53
C SER A 17 -1.47 11.40 5.54
N GLY A 18 -1.15 12.40 6.36
CA GLY A 18 0.22 12.89 6.53
C GLY A 18 1.18 11.79 6.98
N ARG A 19 0.88 11.08 8.08
CA ARG A 19 1.78 10.04 8.58
C ARG A 19 1.93 8.85 7.62
N ILE A 20 0.90 8.53 6.83
CA ILE A 20 0.97 7.47 5.83
C ILE A 20 1.92 7.91 4.72
N LEU A 21 1.72 9.08 4.13
CA LEU A 21 2.57 9.56 3.05
C LEU A 21 4.03 9.72 3.50
N GLU A 22 4.25 10.39 4.63
CA GLU A 22 5.59 10.59 5.19
C GLU A 22 6.31 9.27 5.51
N GLY A 23 5.59 8.29 6.06
CA GLY A 23 6.14 6.98 6.37
C GLY A 23 6.58 6.21 5.14
N PHE A 24 5.78 6.20 4.08
CA PHE A 24 6.14 5.53 2.82
C PHE A 24 7.24 6.29 2.06
N GLU A 25 7.22 7.63 2.04
CA GLU A 25 8.31 8.42 1.46
C GLU A 25 9.63 8.20 2.19
N ALA A 26 9.63 8.08 3.53
CA ALA A 26 10.83 7.80 4.29
C ALA A 26 11.47 6.46 3.88
N ILE A 27 10.66 5.41 3.74
CA ILE A 27 11.11 4.09 3.25
C ILE A 27 11.67 4.21 1.83
N ALA A 28 10.96 4.89 0.93
CA ALA A 28 11.38 5.01 -0.46
C ALA A 28 12.70 5.79 -0.59
N ARG A 29 12.86 6.89 0.15
CA ARG A 29 14.11 7.67 0.19
C ARG A 29 15.28 6.88 0.79
N GLU A 30 15.03 6.07 1.83
CA GLU A 30 16.06 5.20 2.41
C GLU A 30 16.56 4.19 1.36
N VAL A 31 15.64 3.54 0.65
CA VAL A 31 15.93 2.57 -0.42
C VAL A 31 16.68 3.24 -1.58
N GLU A 32 16.18 4.38 -2.05
CA GLU A 32 16.82 5.18 -3.10
C GLU A 32 18.26 5.60 -2.71
N SER A 33 18.45 6.10 -1.48
CA SER A 33 19.76 6.50 -0.96
C SER A 33 20.75 5.33 -0.80
N SER A 34 20.22 4.11 -0.69
CA SER A 34 21.00 2.87 -0.58
C SER A 34 21.38 2.27 -1.94
N GLY A 35 21.09 2.97 -3.04
CA GLY A 35 21.36 2.52 -4.42
C GLY A 35 20.12 2.02 -5.16
N GLY A 36 18.93 2.20 -4.60
CA GLY A 36 17.66 1.79 -5.20
C GLY A 36 17.36 0.30 -5.06
N GLY A 37 16.30 -0.14 -5.73
CA GLY A 37 15.84 -1.53 -5.72
C GLY A 37 14.45 -1.70 -5.12
N ASN A 38 14.12 -2.95 -4.78
CA ASN A 38 12.78 -3.31 -4.32
C ASN A 38 12.71 -3.34 -2.79
N ALA A 39 11.61 -2.81 -2.24
CA ALA A 39 11.25 -2.90 -0.83
C ALA A 39 9.92 -3.63 -0.66
N LEU A 40 9.81 -4.46 0.38
CA LEU A 40 8.57 -5.13 0.75
C LEU A 40 8.01 -4.49 2.02
N VAL A 41 6.80 -3.95 1.93
CA VAL A 41 6.08 -3.37 3.07
C VAL A 41 4.81 -4.17 3.32
N VAL A 42 4.67 -4.73 4.52
CA VAL A 42 3.46 -5.43 4.96
C VAL A 42 2.62 -4.44 5.77
N SER A 43 1.36 -4.24 5.37
CA SER A 43 0.48 -3.24 5.97
C SER A 43 -0.98 -3.70 5.98
N HIS A 44 -1.88 -2.78 6.32
CA HIS A 44 -3.33 -2.99 6.40
C HIS A 44 -4.05 -2.43 5.18
N SER A 45 -5.23 -2.97 4.87
CA SER A 45 -6.04 -2.57 3.71
C SER A 45 -6.34 -1.07 3.68
N MET A 46 -6.75 -0.50 4.81
CA MET A 46 -7.05 0.93 4.92
C MET A 46 -5.83 1.83 4.69
N THR A 47 -4.63 1.37 5.09
CA THR A 47 -3.37 2.09 4.84
C THR A 47 -3.02 2.07 3.37
N ILE A 48 -3.05 0.88 2.74
CA ILE A 48 -2.79 0.71 1.30
C ILE A 48 -3.76 1.55 0.49
N GLY A 49 -5.05 1.48 0.83
CA GLY A 49 -6.09 2.21 0.15
C GLY A 49 -6.00 3.73 0.31
N THR A 50 -5.59 4.19 1.49
CA THR A 50 -5.34 5.62 1.73
C THR A 50 -4.14 6.09 0.92
N LEU A 51 -3.03 5.34 0.92
CA LEU A 51 -1.85 5.68 0.12
C LEU A 51 -2.19 5.74 -1.37
N ALA A 52 -2.91 4.74 -1.90
CA ALA A 52 -3.33 4.73 -3.29
C ALA A 52 -4.15 5.98 -3.67
N TYR A 53 -5.09 6.37 -2.81
CA TYR A 53 -5.86 7.62 -2.98
C TYR A 53 -5.00 8.88 -2.94
N LEU A 54 -3.98 8.93 -2.07
CA LEU A 54 -3.06 10.07 -1.98
C LEU A 54 -2.12 10.18 -3.20
N VAL A 55 -1.86 9.06 -3.88
CA VAL A 55 -1.03 9.02 -5.09
C VAL A 55 -1.86 9.33 -6.35
N ASP A 56 -3.10 8.86 -6.42
CA ASP A 56 -4.04 9.16 -7.50
C ASP A 56 -5.45 9.41 -6.94
N GLU A 57 -5.87 10.68 -6.95
CA GLU A 57 -7.18 11.10 -6.44
C GLU A 57 -8.36 10.53 -7.23
N ASN A 58 -8.13 9.95 -8.42
CA ASN A 58 -9.18 9.24 -9.17
C ASN A 58 -9.55 7.89 -8.54
N ILE A 59 -8.69 7.35 -7.67
CA ILE A 59 -8.97 6.12 -6.93
C ILE A 59 -9.99 6.45 -5.82
N THR A 60 -11.00 5.62 -5.65
CA THR A 60 -11.98 5.83 -4.58
C THR A 60 -11.29 5.79 -3.22
N LYS A 61 -11.62 6.73 -2.33
CA LYS A 61 -11.14 6.70 -0.94
C LYS A 61 -11.49 5.35 -0.29
N ASN A 62 -10.46 4.60 0.14
CA ASN A 62 -10.55 3.22 0.62
C ASN A 62 -10.97 2.20 -0.47
N PRO A 63 -10.14 1.99 -1.52
CA PRO A 63 -10.36 0.89 -2.45
C PRO A 63 -10.32 -0.44 -1.70
N ASN A 64 -11.25 -1.34 -2.02
CA ASN A 64 -11.28 -2.66 -1.42
C ASN A 64 -10.10 -3.49 -1.95
N VAL A 65 -9.09 -3.70 -1.11
CA VAL A 65 -7.93 -4.57 -1.42
C VAL A 65 -8.05 -5.86 -0.62
N GLU A 66 -7.88 -7.00 -1.28
CA GLU A 66 -8.02 -8.32 -0.66
C GLU A 66 -6.83 -8.67 0.23
N ASN A 67 -7.06 -9.50 1.25
CA ASN A 67 -5.97 -10.06 2.04
C ASN A 67 -5.03 -10.90 1.16
N GLY A 68 -3.72 -10.69 1.34
CA GLY A 68 -2.70 -11.36 0.53
C GLY A 68 -2.61 -10.83 -0.90
N SER A 69 -3.25 -9.69 -1.20
CA SER A 69 -2.99 -8.93 -2.42
C SER A 69 -1.72 -8.09 -2.30
N VAL A 70 -1.12 -7.74 -3.44
CA VAL A 70 0.09 -6.93 -3.56
C VAL A 70 -0.25 -5.64 -4.30
N THR A 71 0.14 -4.50 -3.73
CA THR A 71 0.08 -3.20 -4.42
C THR A 71 1.50 -2.81 -4.79
N VAL A 72 1.73 -2.55 -6.07
CA VAL A 72 3.05 -2.21 -6.62
C VAL A 72 3.07 -0.71 -6.86
N LEU A 73 4.02 -0.06 -6.19
CA LEU A 73 4.31 1.37 -6.34
C LEU A 73 5.72 1.53 -6.87
N GLU A 74 5.91 2.49 -7.76
CA GLU A 74 7.23 3.00 -8.12
C GLU A 74 7.44 4.35 -7.44
N TYR A 75 8.68 4.64 -7.04
CA TYR A 75 9.08 5.92 -6.48
C TYR A 75 10.27 6.46 -7.28
N GLU A 76 10.09 7.63 -7.87
CA GLU A 76 11.11 8.32 -8.65
C GLU A 76 10.90 9.83 -8.53
N ASP A 77 11.99 10.61 -8.46
CA ASP A 77 11.95 12.08 -8.39
C ASP A 77 11.03 12.62 -7.28
N GLY A 78 11.01 11.94 -6.13
CA GLY A 78 10.22 12.34 -4.98
C GLY A 78 8.72 12.03 -5.08
N ARG A 79 8.29 11.23 -6.07
CA ARG A 79 6.87 10.96 -6.34
C ARG A 79 6.60 9.48 -6.49
N PHE A 80 5.45 9.06 -5.98
CA PHE A 80 4.93 7.72 -6.22
C PHE A 80 4.11 7.64 -7.51
N SER A 81 4.14 6.49 -8.16
CA SER A 81 3.19 6.08 -9.19
C SER A 81 2.68 4.66 -8.90
N ILE A 82 1.45 4.36 -9.31
CA ILE A 82 0.81 3.07 -9.07
C ILE A 82 0.94 2.19 -10.31
N GLN A 83 1.61 1.05 -10.17
CA GLN A 83 1.76 0.07 -11.25
C GLN A 83 0.69 -1.04 -11.16
N ALA A 84 0.32 -1.42 -9.93
CA ALA A 84 -0.76 -2.36 -9.68
C ALA A 84 -1.39 -2.09 -8.31
N LEU A 85 -2.71 -2.22 -8.20
CA LEU A 85 -3.45 -2.04 -6.96
C LEU A 85 -4.19 -3.33 -6.61
N GLY A 86 -3.88 -3.91 -5.45
CA GLY A 86 -4.58 -5.09 -4.93
C GLY A 86 -4.44 -6.34 -5.80
N ASP A 87 -3.28 -6.58 -6.41
CA ASP A 87 -3.02 -7.75 -7.25
C ASP A 87 -2.92 -9.05 -6.43
N VAL A 88 -3.83 -9.98 -6.66
CA VAL A 88 -3.87 -11.30 -6.02
C VAL A 88 -3.10 -12.39 -6.78
N SER A 89 -2.57 -12.07 -7.96
CA SER A 89 -1.89 -13.02 -8.85
C SER A 89 -0.71 -13.72 -8.17
N TYR A 90 0.07 -12.99 -7.37
CA TYR A 90 1.21 -13.53 -6.62
C TYR A 90 0.85 -14.74 -5.77
N ARG A 91 -0.27 -14.68 -5.05
CA ARG A 91 -0.75 -15.79 -4.22
C ARG A 91 -1.25 -16.95 -5.07
N GLN A 92 -1.93 -16.66 -6.17
CA GLN A 92 -2.45 -17.69 -7.08
C GLN A 92 -1.31 -18.46 -7.76
N VAL A 93 -0.30 -17.74 -8.25
CA VAL A 93 0.91 -18.30 -8.85
C VAL A 93 1.69 -19.11 -7.81
N GLY A 94 1.87 -18.57 -6.60
CA GLY A 94 2.53 -19.27 -5.51
C GLY A 94 1.83 -20.59 -5.15
N ALA A 95 0.50 -20.60 -5.05
CA ALA A 95 -0.28 -21.81 -4.81
C ALA A 95 -0.08 -22.85 -5.94
N ALA A 96 -0.13 -22.41 -7.20
CA ALA A 96 0.06 -23.31 -8.35
C ALA A 96 1.48 -23.91 -8.43
N ILE A 97 2.51 -23.19 -7.96
CA ILE A 97 3.88 -23.71 -7.88
C ILE A 97 3.94 -24.82 -6.81
N LEU A 98 3.42 -24.55 -5.61
CA LEU A 98 3.39 -25.52 -4.52
C LEU A 98 2.61 -26.79 -4.89
N ASP A 99 1.48 -26.65 -5.58
CA ASP A 99 0.67 -27.79 -6.04
C ASP A 99 1.44 -28.70 -7.01
N ARG A 100 2.31 -28.12 -7.85
CA ARG A 100 3.16 -28.89 -8.78
C ARG A 100 4.29 -29.61 -8.05
N GLU A 101 4.97 -28.92 -7.13
CA GLU A 101 6.05 -29.51 -6.33
C GLU A 101 5.57 -30.67 -5.46
N ASN A 102 4.32 -30.62 -4.98
CA ASN A 102 3.73 -31.70 -4.18
C ASN A 102 3.25 -32.91 -5.02
N GLN A 103 3.25 -32.80 -6.36
CA GLN A 103 2.90 -33.88 -7.29
C GLN A 103 4.12 -34.60 -7.88
N GLU A 104 5.32 -34.09 -7.63
CA GLU A 104 6.63 -34.69 -8.00
C GLU A 104 7.18 -35.55 -6.85
#